data_AF-A0A318SFP3-F1
#
_entry.id   AF-A0A318SFP3-F1
#
_cell.length_a   1.000
_cell.length_b   1.000
_cell.length_c   1.000
_cell.angle_alpha   90.00
_cell.angle_beta   90.00
_cell.angle_gamma   90.00
#
_symmetry.space_group_name_H-M   'P 1'
#
loop_
_entity.id
_entity.type
_entity.pdbx_description
1 polymer ?
#
loop_
_entity_poly.entity_id
_entity_poly.type
_entity_poly.pdbx_seq_one_letter_code
_entity_poly.pdbx_strand_id
1 'polypeptide(L)'
;MKLFSRSRALGKHPTLGELALALREAYFTTLALYAVPGLLLGAVLGRGDVGAVGLVGLVVIALLLAVVTWFLADRTRRDEQSPLQGAIRASIQAASSPAVPFLLACAVWRDAAAFLSLLAVAAVAFVVLGWVSLPSWATLKWKQSAKLPF
;
A
#
# COMPACT_ATOMS: atom_id res chain seq x y z
N MET A 1 -6.97 -18.63 -8.98
CA MET A 1 -7.12 -17.43 -8.13
C MET A 1 -7.63 -16.27 -8.98
N LYS A 2 -8.88 -15.82 -8.81
CA LYS A 2 -9.41 -14.66 -9.56
C LYS A 2 -9.00 -13.37 -8.85
N LEU A 3 -7.74 -12.93 -9.04
CA LEU A 3 -7.31 -11.61 -8.58
C LEU A 3 -8.23 -10.53 -9.19
N PHE A 4 -8.70 -9.60 -8.36
CA PHE A 4 -9.55 -8.48 -8.78
C PHE A 4 -10.97 -8.88 -9.20
N SER A 5 -11.54 -9.92 -8.58
CA SER A 5 -12.89 -10.38 -8.92
C SER A 5 -13.95 -9.32 -8.59
N ARG A 6 -13.83 -8.62 -7.45
CA ARG A 6 -14.80 -7.60 -7.04
C ARG A 6 -14.69 -6.32 -7.85
N SER A 7 -13.49 -5.90 -8.25
CA SER A 7 -13.36 -4.71 -9.09
C SER A 7 -13.90 -4.92 -10.51
N ARG A 8 -13.85 -6.16 -11.02
CA ARG A 8 -14.53 -6.54 -12.28
C ARG A 8 -16.04 -6.70 -12.15
N ALA A 9 -16.53 -6.99 -10.93
CA ALA A 9 -17.95 -7.12 -10.64
C ALA A 9 -18.63 -5.78 -10.29
N LEU A 10 -17.89 -4.67 -10.24
CA LEU A 10 -18.46 -3.34 -10.05
C LEU A 10 -19.36 -3.02 -11.26
N GLY A 11 -20.66 -2.90 -11.02
CA GLY A 11 -21.63 -2.42 -12.01
C GLY A 11 -21.40 -0.94 -12.36
N LYS A 12 -22.25 -0.36 -13.22
CA LYS A 12 -22.16 1.06 -13.62
C LYS A 12 -22.31 2.04 -12.44
N HIS A 13 -23.01 1.63 -11.36
CA HIS A 13 -23.24 2.43 -10.15
C HIS A 13 -22.95 1.60 -8.89
N PRO A 14 -21.69 1.41 -8.51
CA PRO A 14 -21.35 0.66 -7.31
C PRO A 14 -21.67 1.47 -6.06
N THR A 15 -22.11 0.79 -5.01
CA THR A 15 -22.30 1.42 -3.70
C THR A 15 -20.95 1.80 -3.07
N LEU A 16 -20.95 2.76 -2.14
CA LEU A 16 -19.73 3.18 -1.42
C LEU A 16 -19.06 1.99 -0.70
N GLY A 17 -19.85 1.07 -0.15
CA GLY A 17 -19.35 -0.13 0.54
C GLY A 17 -18.64 -1.11 -0.41
N GLU A 18 -19.24 -1.36 -1.58
CA GLU A 18 -18.63 -2.22 -2.61
C GLU A 18 -17.33 -1.64 -3.14
N LEU A 19 -17.29 -0.32 -3.35
CA LEU A 19 -16.08 0.37 -3.79
C LEU A 19 -14.97 0.28 -2.75
N ALA A 20 -15.27 0.53 -1.47
CA ALA A 20 -14.29 0.43 -0.40
C ALA A 20 -13.72 -1.00 -0.24
N LEU A 21 -14.58 -2.02 -0.40
CA LEU A 21 -14.17 -3.42 -0.38
C LEU A 21 -13.28 -3.77 -1.58
N ALA A 22 -13.62 -3.30 -2.78
CA ALA A 22 -12.82 -3.53 -3.98
C ALA A 22 -11.43 -2.86 -3.88
N LEU A 23 -11.36 -1.64 -3.32
CA LEU A 23 -10.10 -0.94 -3.08
C LEU A 23 -9.23 -1.68 -2.05
N ARG A 24 -9.84 -2.18 -0.96
CA ARG A 24 -9.15 -3.00 0.05
C ARG A 24 -8.65 -4.32 -0.53
N GLU A 25 -9.45 -5.01 -1.34
CA GLU A 25 -9.02 -6.24 -2.02
C GLU A 25 -7.82 -5.96 -2.92
N ALA A 26 -7.88 -4.90 -3.75
CA ALA A 26 -6.77 -4.53 -4.63
C ALA A 26 -5.49 -4.21 -3.84
N TYR A 27 -5.62 -3.46 -2.75
CA TYR A 27 -4.51 -3.11 -1.87
C TYR A 27 -3.87 -4.35 -1.22
N PHE A 28 -4.66 -5.22 -0.59
CA PHE A 28 -4.14 -6.44 0.03
C PHE A 28 -3.52 -7.40 -0.97
N THR A 29 -4.16 -7.57 -2.13
CA THR A 29 -3.68 -8.47 -3.16
C THR A 29 -2.33 -8.02 -3.69
N THR A 30 -2.17 -6.70 -3.91
CA THR A 30 -0.91 -6.11 -4.35
C THR A 30 0.17 -6.21 -3.26
N LEU A 31 -0.20 -5.95 -2.01
CA LEU A 31 0.72 -6.10 -0.88
C LEU A 31 1.20 -7.55 -0.74
N ALA A 32 0.30 -8.53 -0.85
CA ALA A 32 0.66 -9.95 -0.83
C ALA A 32 1.60 -10.31 -1.98
N LEU A 33 1.37 -9.74 -3.17
CA LEU A 33 2.23 -9.95 -4.33
C LEU A 33 3.66 -9.44 -4.12
N TYR A 34 3.84 -8.37 -3.34
CA TYR A 34 5.17 -7.90 -2.92
C TYR A 34 5.75 -8.72 -1.76
N ALA A 35 4.92 -9.04 -0.76
CA ALA A 35 5.37 -9.66 0.48
C ALA A 35 5.87 -11.09 0.27
N VAL A 36 5.21 -11.89 -0.58
CA VAL A 36 5.59 -13.29 -0.85
C VAL A 36 7.01 -13.42 -1.40
N PRO A 37 7.39 -12.78 -2.53
CA PRO A 37 8.76 -12.85 -3.03
C PRO A 37 9.74 -12.21 -2.05
N GLY A 38 9.34 -11.15 -1.34
CA GLY A 38 10.15 -10.53 -0.29
C GLY A 38 10.56 -11.46 0.84
N LEU A 39 9.60 -12.23 1.35
CA LEU A 39 9.82 -13.24 2.38
C LEU A 39 10.76 -14.34 1.88
N LEU A 40 10.54 -14.84 0.66
CA LEU A 40 11.40 -15.87 0.05
C LEU A 40 12.84 -15.36 -0.13
N LEU A 41 13.00 -14.15 -0.68
CA LEU A 41 14.31 -13.53 -0.87
C LEU A 41 15.00 -13.23 0.47
N GLY A 42 14.27 -12.71 1.46
CA GLY A 42 14.79 -12.46 2.79
C GLY A 42 15.25 -13.75 3.48
N ALA A 43 14.48 -14.84 3.37
CA ALA A 43 14.84 -16.13 3.94
C ALA A 43 16.17 -16.66 3.37
N VAL A 44 16.42 -16.47 2.06
CA VAL A 44 17.64 -16.95 1.39
C VAL A 44 18.84 -15.99 1.55
N LEU A 45 18.59 -14.68 1.46
CA LEU A 45 19.64 -13.65 1.32
C LEU A 45 19.77 -12.70 2.53
N GLY A 46 18.99 -12.96 3.59
CA GLY A 46 18.92 -12.08 4.76
C GLY A 46 20.29 -11.83 5.40
N ARG A 47 20.58 -10.55 5.63
CA ARG A 47 21.81 -10.11 6.30
C ARG A 47 21.62 -10.10 7.81
N GLY A 48 22.69 -10.43 8.52
CA GLY A 48 22.81 -10.25 9.96
C GLY A 48 23.69 -9.05 10.29
N ASP A 49 23.35 -8.40 11.40
CA ASP A 49 24.01 -7.25 12.03
C ASP A 49 24.20 -6.01 11.14
N VAL A 50 23.33 -5.03 11.33
CA VAL A 50 23.37 -3.75 10.58
C VAL A 50 24.05 -2.64 11.39
N GLY A 51 24.30 -2.88 12.69
CA GLY A 51 24.73 -1.85 13.64
C GLY A 51 23.70 -0.74 13.86
N ALA A 52 23.87 0.04 14.94
CA ALA A 52 22.92 1.08 15.33
C ALA A 52 22.77 2.22 14.30
N VAL A 53 23.88 2.67 13.72
CA VAL A 53 23.88 3.74 12.70
C VAL A 53 23.20 3.27 11.41
N GLY A 54 23.47 2.03 10.99
CA GLY A 54 22.83 1.42 9.83
C GLY A 54 21.33 1.27 10.02
N LEU A 55 20.89 0.85 11.22
CA LEU A 55 19.48 0.75 11.57
C LEU A 55 18.75 2.10 11.45
N VAL A 56 19.31 3.17 12.02
CA VAL A 56 18.71 4.51 11.93
C VAL A 56 18.59 4.95 10.47
N GLY A 57 19.66 4.76 9.68
CA GLY A 57 19.63 5.05 8.24
C GLY A 57 18.54 4.27 7.49
N LEU A 58 18.43 2.97 7.77
CA LEU A 58 17.40 2.10 7.18
C LEU A 58 15.98 2.55 7.53
N VAL A 59 15.71 2.88 8.79
CA VAL A 59 14.40 3.34 9.24
C VAL A 59 14.02 4.65 8.56
N VAL A 60 14.96 5.61 8.49
CA VAL A 60 14.73 6.91 7.83
C VAL A 60 14.44 6.71 6.34
N ILE A 61 15.26 5.91 5.65
CA ILE A 61 15.05 5.62 4.22
C ILE A 61 13.70 4.92 4.01
N ALA A 62 13.36 3.94 4.85
CA ALA A 62 12.10 3.21 4.76
C ALA A 62 10.89 4.14 4.92
N LEU A 63 10.94 5.06 5.88
CA LEU A 63 9.89 6.08 6.09
C LEU A 63 9.77 7.02 4.89
N LEU A 64 10.90 7.54 4.38
CA LEU A 64 10.90 8.42 3.21
C LEU A 64 10.30 7.74 1.99
N LEU A 65 10.70 6.51 1.70
CA LEU A 65 10.16 5.74 0.58
C LEU A 65 8.67 5.41 0.76
N ALA A 66 8.25 5.07 1.98
CA ALA A 66 6.84 4.83 2.30
C ALA A 66 5.98 6.09 2.06
N VAL A 67 6.48 7.27 2.44
CA VAL A 67 5.79 8.55 2.22
C VAL A 67 5.78 8.91 0.74
N VAL A 68 6.91 8.79 0.03
CA VAL A 68 7.02 9.11 -1.40
C VAL A 68 6.10 8.24 -2.24
N THR A 69 6.07 6.92 -1.97
CA THR A 69 5.18 6.00 -2.70
C THR A 69 3.70 6.29 -2.44
N TRP A 70 3.34 6.67 -1.21
CA TRP A 70 1.98 7.12 -0.90
C TRP A 70 1.64 8.44 -1.59
N PHE A 71 2.54 9.41 -1.58
CA PHE A 71 2.35 10.70 -2.26
C PHE A 71 2.19 10.51 -3.77
N LEU A 72 2.98 9.63 -4.38
CA LEU A 72 2.82 9.26 -5.79
C LEU A 72 1.47 8.59 -6.04
N ALA A 73 1.00 7.72 -5.15
CA ALA A 73 -0.32 7.11 -5.26
C ALA A 73 -1.45 8.15 -5.20
N ASP A 74 -1.38 9.11 -4.27
CA ASP A 74 -2.37 10.20 -4.19
C ASP A 74 -2.30 11.11 -5.41
N ARG A 75 -1.11 11.34 -5.98
CA ARG A 75 -0.97 12.10 -7.21
C ARG A 75 -1.58 11.38 -8.41
N THR A 76 -1.29 10.10 -8.61
CA THR A 76 -1.88 9.26 -9.66
C THR A 76 -3.42 9.29 -9.59
N ARG A 77 -3.98 9.30 -8.39
CA ARG A 77 -5.43 9.42 -8.19
C ARG A 77 -6.03 10.72 -8.75
N ARG A 78 -5.28 11.82 -8.67
CA ARG A 78 -5.71 13.17 -9.08
C ARG A 78 -5.58 13.38 -10.58
N ASP A 79 -4.56 12.78 -11.20
CA ASP A 79 -4.26 12.97 -12.62
C ASP A 79 -5.11 12.07 -13.55
N GLU A 80 -5.77 11.03 -13.02
CA GLU A 80 -6.57 10.11 -13.82
C GLU A 80 -7.98 10.66 -14.17
N GLN A 81 -8.34 10.62 -15.45
CA GLN A 81 -9.62 11.12 -15.98
C GLN A 81 -10.83 10.37 -15.43
N SER A 82 -10.71 9.05 -15.20
CA SER A 82 -11.78 8.25 -14.60
C SER A 82 -11.62 8.21 -13.07
N PRO A 83 -12.60 8.74 -12.30
CA PRO A 83 -12.63 8.67 -10.84
C PRO A 83 -12.36 7.29 -10.27
N LEU A 84 -13.00 6.27 -10.87
CA LEU A 84 -12.95 4.88 -10.44
C LEU A 84 -11.58 4.25 -10.75
N GLN A 85 -11.07 4.42 -11.97
CA GLN A 85 -9.78 3.85 -12.35
C GLN A 85 -8.63 4.49 -11.57
N GLY A 86 -8.68 5.81 -11.35
CA GLY A 86 -7.69 6.52 -10.54
C GLY A 86 -7.68 6.04 -9.09
N ALA A 87 -8.83 5.77 -8.49
CA ALA A 87 -8.91 5.23 -7.14
C ALA A 87 -8.32 3.81 -7.04
N ILE A 88 -8.61 2.94 -8.02
CA ILE A 88 -8.08 1.56 -8.06
C ILE A 88 -6.56 1.57 -8.31
N ARG A 89 -6.05 2.39 -9.24
CA ARG A 89 -4.61 2.51 -9.48
C ARG A 89 -3.89 3.06 -8.27
N ALA A 90 -4.44 4.08 -7.63
CA ALA A 90 -3.90 4.63 -6.40
C ALA A 90 -3.88 3.60 -5.27
N SER A 91 -4.91 2.76 -5.12
CA SER A 91 -4.90 1.72 -4.07
C SER A 91 -3.84 0.64 -4.32
N ILE A 92 -3.62 0.26 -5.58
CA ILE A 92 -2.52 -0.64 -5.96
C ILE A 92 -1.17 0.02 -5.65
N GLN A 93 -0.97 1.27 -6.06
CA GLN A 93 0.30 1.98 -5.84
C GLN A 93 0.57 2.25 -4.35
N ALA A 94 -0.46 2.57 -3.58
CA ALA A 94 -0.39 2.77 -2.13
C ALA A 94 0.06 1.51 -1.37
N ALA A 95 -0.19 0.30 -1.92
CA ALA A 95 0.32 -0.94 -1.34
C ALA A 95 1.86 -1.00 -1.31
N SER A 96 2.54 -0.20 -2.14
CA SER A 96 4.00 -0.09 -2.13
C SER A 96 4.52 0.58 -0.85
N SER A 97 3.71 1.43 -0.21
CA SER A 97 4.09 2.20 0.97
C SER A 97 4.46 1.33 2.17
N PRO A 98 3.63 0.34 2.60
CA PRO A 98 4.05 -0.65 3.60
C PRO A 98 4.91 -1.77 3.01
N ALA A 99 4.86 -2.04 1.70
CA ALA A 99 5.67 -3.10 1.10
C ALA A 99 7.17 -2.80 1.21
N VAL A 100 7.60 -1.57 0.94
CA VAL A 100 9.02 -1.18 1.03
C VAL A 100 9.63 -1.46 2.42
N PRO A 101 9.11 -0.91 3.54
CA PRO A 101 9.64 -1.20 4.87
C PRO A 101 9.53 -2.69 5.22
N PHE A 102 8.49 -3.39 4.76
CA PHE A 102 8.36 -4.83 4.95
C PHE A 102 9.48 -5.62 4.24
N LEU A 103 9.77 -5.28 2.97
CA LEU A 103 10.86 -5.90 2.21
C LEU A 103 12.22 -5.63 2.86
N LEU A 104 12.43 -4.41 3.37
CA LEU A 104 13.63 -4.06 4.12
C LEU A 104 13.72 -4.86 5.43
N ALA A 105 12.61 -5.05 6.15
CA ALA A 105 12.57 -5.92 7.32
C ALA A 105 13.00 -7.35 6.94
N CYS A 106 12.42 -7.93 5.89
CA CYS A 106 12.81 -9.24 5.39
C CYS A 106 14.31 -9.33 5.03
N ALA A 107 14.90 -8.27 4.50
CA ALA A 107 16.32 -8.23 4.15
C ALA A 107 17.26 -8.29 5.37
N VAL A 108 16.79 -7.87 6.55
CA VAL A 108 17.57 -7.83 7.80
C VAL A 108 17.01 -8.80 8.86
N TRP A 109 16.25 -9.83 8.45
CA TRP A 109 15.50 -10.69 9.39
C TRP A 109 16.37 -11.41 10.44
N ARG A 110 17.67 -11.56 10.18
CA ARG A 110 18.63 -12.17 11.12
C ARG A 110 19.05 -11.23 12.26
N ASP A 111 18.79 -9.93 12.11
CA ASP A 111 18.95 -8.91 13.15
C ASP A 111 17.56 -8.57 13.72
N ALA A 112 17.26 -9.10 14.91
CA ALA A 112 15.94 -8.98 15.52
C ALA A 112 15.55 -7.52 15.79
N ALA A 113 16.50 -6.67 16.19
CA ALA A 113 16.22 -5.27 16.48
C ALA A 113 15.87 -4.52 15.18
N ALA A 114 16.64 -4.74 14.13
CA ALA A 114 16.39 -4.11 12.84
C ALA A 114 15.10 -4.62 12.19
N PHE A 115 14.86 -5.93 12.26
CA PHE A 115 13.64 -6.57 11.76
C PHE A 115 12.39 -6.00 12.44
N LEU A 116 12.34 -5.99 13.78
CA LEU A 116 11.19 -5.51 14.52
C LEU A 116 10.93 -4.02 14.29
N SER A 117 11.99 -3.21 14.22
CA SER A 117 11.87 -1.76 13.96
C SER A 117 11.26 -1.48 12.59
N LEU A 118 11.75 -2.15 11.54
CA LEU A 118 11.23 -2.00 10.19
C LEU A 118 9.83 -2.60 10.03
N LEU A 119 9.54 -3.70 10.72
CA LEU A 119 8.20 -4.29 10.75
C LEU A 119 7.20 -3.35 11.42
N ALA A 120 7.59 -2.66 12.50
CA ALA A 120 6.77 -1.64 13.13
C ALA A 120 6.49 -0.48 12.17
N VAL A 121 7.50 -0.01 11.43
CA VAL A 121 7.31 1.02 10.39
C VAL A 121 6.35 0.53 9.30
N ALA A 122 6.49 -0.71 8.83
CA ALA A 122 5.59 -1.30 7.85
C ALA A 122 4.14 -1.38 8.35
N ALA A 123 3.95 -1.76 9.62
CA ALA A 123 2.63 -1.81 10.25
C ALA A 123 2.01 -0.41 10.37
N VAL A 124 2.78 0.59 10.78
CA VAL A 124 2.31 1.99 10.86
C VAL A 124 1.94 2.51 9.48
N ALA A 125 2.78 2.30 8.46
CA ALA A 125 2.48 2.68 7.08
C ALA A 125 1.21 1.97 6.57
N PHE A 126 1.05 0.68 6.88
CA PHE A 126 -0.12 -0.09 6.48
C PHE A 126 -1.40 0.48 7.08
N VAL A 127 -1.40 0.82 8.37
CA VAL A 127 -2.58 1.34 9.07
C VAL A 127 -2.87 2.78 8.66
N VAL A 128 -1.89 3.67 8.74
CA VAL A 128 -2.09 5.11 8.56
C VAL A 128 -2.24 5.46 7.08
N LEU A 129 -1.28 5.05 6.25
CA LEU A 129 -1.22 5.44 4.84
C LEU A 129 -2.14 4.57 3.97
N GLY A 130 -2.37 3.32 4.35
CA GLY A 130 -3.30 2.42 3.67
C GLY A 130 -4.71 2.45 4.28
N TRP A 131 -4.85 1.85 5.46
CA TRP A 131 -6.16 1.48 6.03
C TRP A 131 -7.09 2.65 6.32
N VAL A 132 -6.54 3.73 6.87
CA VAL A 132 -7.30 4.96 7.21
C VAL A 132 -7.54 5.83 5.98
N SER A 133 -6.62 5.82 5.02
CA SER A 133 -6.68 6.69 3.84
C SER A 133 -7.63 6.16 2.75
N LEU A 134 -7.66 4.84 2.52
CA LEU A 134 -8.46 4.21 1.46
C LEU A 134 -9.98 4.54 1.50
N PRO A 135 -10.67 4.53 2.66
CA PRO A 135 -12.08 4.91 2.73
C PRO A 135 -12.34 6.36 2.31
N SER A 136 -11.44 7.29 2.67
CA SER A 136 -11.55 8.69 2.27
C SER A 136 -11.48 8.86 0.75
N TRP A 137 -10.80 7.94 0.06
CA TRP A 137 -10.67 7.97 -1.38
C TRP A 137 -11.96 7.57 -2.10
N ALA A 138 -12.75 6.70 -1.49
CA ALA A 138 -14.08 6.31 -1.94
C ALA A 138 -15.13 7.41 -1.71
N THR A 139 -15.09 8.10 -0.56
CA THR A 139 -16.10 9.12 -0.20
C THR A 139 -15.95 10.44 -0.94
N LEU A 140 -14.71 10.91 -1.15
CA LEU A 140 -14.43 12.20 -1.80
C LEU A 140 -14.90 12.23 -3.26
N LYS A 141 -14.74 11.13 -4.02
CA LYS A 141 -15.10 11.11 -5.44
C LYS A 141 -16.59 10.78 -5.69
N TRP A 142 -17.26 10.02 -4.82
CA TRP A 142 -18.72 9.80 -4.96
C TRP A 142 -19.52 11.11 -4.86
N LYS A 143 -19.13 12.01 -3.94
CA LYS A 143 -19.72 13.36 -3.85
C LYS A 143 -19.47 14.21 -5.11
N GLN A 144 -18.39 13.97 -5.86
CA GLN A 144 -18.14 14.64 -7.13
C GLN A 144 -18.99 14.06 -8.26
N SER A 145 -19.12 12.73 -8.35
CA SER A 145 -19.99 12.09 -9.35
C SER A 145 -21.48 12.41 -9.15
N ALA A 146 -21.94 12.55 -7.90
CA ALA A 146 -23.31 12.93 -7.56
C ALA A 146 -23.63 14.42 -7.83
N LYS A 147 -22.61 15.25 -8.11
CA LYS A 147 -22.76 16.68 -8.40
C LYS A 147 -22.73 17.03 -9.88
N LEU A 148 -22.56 16.05 -10.77
CA LEU A 148 -22.68 16.27 -12.21
C LEU A 148 -24.16 16.10 -12.59
N PRO A 149 -24.92 17.17 -12.86
CA PRO A 149 -26.20 17.02 -13.54
C PRO A 149 -25.90 16.46 -14.94
N PHE A 150 -26.57 15.36 -15.28
CA PHE A 150 -26.77 14.98 -16.67
C PHE A 150 -27.68 16.02 -17.34
#